data_AF-A0A5K1A7S6-F1
#
_entry.id   AF-A0A5K1A7S6-F1
#
_cell.length_a   1.000
_cell.length_b   1.000
_cell.length_c   1.000
_cell.angle_alpha   90.00
_cell.angle_beta   90.00
_cell.angle_gamma   90.00
#
_symmetry.space_group_name_H-M   'P 1'
#
loop_
_entity.id
_entity.type
_entity.pdbx_description
1 polymer ?
#
loop_
_entity_poly.entity_id
_entity_poly.type
_entity_poly.pdbx_seq_one_letter_code
_entity_poly.pdbx_strand_id
1 'polypeptide(L)' 'VKIIGVEPFDANAMALSMYHGQRIMLEQVGGFADGVAVKVVGEETFRLCRGLVDGVVLVNRDAICASIK' A
#
# COMPACT_ATOMS: atom_id res chain seq x y z
N VAL A 1 20.15 5.39 1.36
CA VAL A 1 19.30 4.16 1.30
C VAL A 1 17.90 4.63 0.98
N LYS A 2 17.16 3.93 0.11
CA LYS A 2 15.77 4.27 -0.20
C LYS A 2 14.83 3.29 0.51
N ILE A 3 13.75 3.79 1.10
CA ILE A 3 12.68 3.02 1.73
C ILE A 3 11.47 3.07 0.81
N ILE A 4 11.07 1.92 0.26
CA ILE A 4 9.99 1.81 -0.71
C ILE A 4 8.91 0.88 -0.16
N GLY A 5 7.68 1.39 -0.06
CA GLY A 5 6.50 0.56 0.20
C GLY A 5 6.10 -0.22 -1.06
N VAL A 6 5.51 -1.40 -0.87
CA VAL A 6 4.98 -2.20 -1.98
C VAL A 6 3.55 -2.60 -1.63
N GLU A 7 2.60 -2.25 -2.48
CA GLU A 7 1.17 -2.55 -2.28
C GLU A 7 0.56 -3.20 -3.54
N PRO A 8 -0.41 -4.12 -3.39
CA PRO A 8 -1.20 -4.59 -4.52
C PRO A 8 -2.05 -3.47 -5.14
N PHE A 9 -2.29 -3.51 -6.45
CA PHE A 9 -3.18 -2.54 -7.11
C PHE A 9 -4.60 -2.49 -6.52
N ASP A 10 -5.08 -3.61 -5.99
CA ASP A 10 -6.41 -3.76 -5.39
C ASP A 10 -6.43 -3.57 -3.87
N ALA A 11 -5.30 -3.21 -3.25
CA ALA A 11 -5.17 -2.95 -1.81
C ALA A 11 -4.11 -1.85 -1.52
N ASN A 12 -4.23 -0.71 -2.21
CA ASN A 12 -3.23 0.37 -2.23
C ASN A 12 -3.58 1.58 -1.34
N ALA A 13 -4.02 1.31 -0.11
CA ALA A 13 -4.50 2.35 0.80
C ALA A 13 -3.41 3.38 1.17
N MET A 14 -2.15 2.95 1.35
CA MET A 14 -1.05 3.87 1.67
C MET A 14 -0.69 4.73 0.47
N ALA A 15 -0.56 4.14 -0.72
CA ALA A 15 -0.21 4.87 -1.94
C ALA A 15 -1.23 6.00 -2.21
N LEU A 16 -2.52 5.70 -2.13
CA LEU A 16 -3.58 6.71 -2.30
C LEU A 16 -3.55 7.75 -1.19
N SER A 17 -3.35 7.33 0.07
CA SER A 17 -3.29 8.27 1.18
C SER A 17 -2.11 9.24 1.06
N MET A 18 -0.96 8.76 0.60
CA MET A 18 0.23 9.58 0.35
C MET A 18 0.00 10.54 -0.83
N TYR A 19 -0.62 10.05 -1.91
CA TYR A 19 -0.95 10.87 -3.08
C TYR A 19 -1.91 12.02 -2.73
N HIS A 20 -2.94 11.76 -1.93
CA HIS A 20 -3.92 12.76 -1.51
C HIS A 20 -3.46 13.60 -0.30
N GLY A 21 -2.33 13.25 0.33
CA GLY A 21 -1.83 13.93 1.54
C GLY A 21 -2.69 13.73 2.79
N GLN A 22 -3.67 12.82 2.75
CA GLN A 22 -4.59 12.51 3.83
C GLN A 22 -4.97 11.03 3.78
N ARG A 23 -5.37 10.44 4.91
CA ARG A 23 -5.79 9.04 4.97
C ARG A 23 -7.07 8.84 4.16
N ILE A 24 -7.01 7.94 3.18
CA ILE A 24 -8.14 7.55 2.35
C ILE A 24 -8.69 6.20 2.82
N MET A 25 -10.02 6.07 2.79
CA MET A 25 -10.70 4.80 2.98
C MET A 25 -11.06 4.20 1.63
N LEU A 26 -10.56 3.00 1.37
CA LEU A 26 -10.96 2.20 0.22
C LEU A 26 -12.37 1.64 0.44
N GLU A 27 -13.24 1.80 -0.56
CA GLU A 27 -14.58 1.20 -0.55
C GLU A 27 -14.49 -0.34 -0.61
N GLN A 28 -13.60 -0.83 -1.49
CA GLN A 28 -13.34 -2.24 -1.72
C GLN A 28 -11.83 -2.52 -1.68
N VAL A 29 -11.48 -3.71 -1.18
CA VAL A 29 -10.10 -4.22 -1.16
C VAL A 29 -10.09 -5.62 -1.76
N GLY A 30 -9.08 -5.89 -2.58
CA GLY A 30 -8.84 -7.21 -3.14
C GLY A 30 -8.34 -8.18 -2.08
N GLY A 31 -8.89 -9.39 -2.08
CA GLY A 31 -8.56 -10.44 -1.11
C GLY A 31 -7.42 -11.37 -1.53
N PHE A 32 -6.64 -11.04 -2.57
CA PHE A 32 -5.58 -11.92 -3.05
C PHE A 32 -4.39 -11.98 -2.08
N ALA A 33 -3.95 -10.81 -1.61
CA ALA A 33 -2.96 -10.68 -0.55
C ALA A 33 -3.66 -10.19 0.72
N ASP A 34 -4.33 -11.11 1.41
CA ASP A 34 -5.21 -10.86 2.56
C ASP A 34 -4.50 -10.13 3.72
N GLY A 35 -3.24 -10.46 3.99
CA GLY A 35 -2.44 -9.80 5.05
C GLY A 35 -2.19 -8.30 4.82
N VAL A 36 -2.38 -7.81 3.59
CA VAL A 36 -2.26 -6.39 3.22
C VAL A 36 -3.57 -5.79 2.71
N ALA A 37 -4.68 -6.54 2.75
CA ALA A 37 -6.01 -6.11 2.31
C ALA A 37 -6.67 -5.15 3.32
N VAL A 38 -6.08 -3.97 3.50
CA VAL A 38 -6.46 -3.00 4.52
C VAL A 38 -7.24 -1.83 3.89
N LYS A 39 -8.42 -1.52 4.44
CA LYS A 39 -9.27 -0.43 3.92
C LYS A 39 -8.76 0.97 4.25
N VAL A 40 -8.16 1.16 5.43
CA VAL A 40 -7.66 2.45 5.91
C VAL A 40 -6.33 2.23 6.60
N VAL A 41 -5.30 2.98 6.19
CA VAL A 41 -4.00 2.93 6.86
C VAL A 41 -4.07 3.50 8.28
N GLY A 42 -3.21 3.01 9.17
CA GLY A 42 -3.07 3.53 10.53
C GLY A 42 -2.67 5.01 10.55
N GLU A 43 -3.06 5.72 11.62
CA GLU A 43 -2.75 7.14 11.77
C GLU A 43 -1.25 7.38 11.96
N GLU A 44 -0.66 6.65 12.91
CA GLU A 44 0.76 6.78 13.24
C GLU A 44 1.65 6.28 12.10
N THR A 45 1.25 5.20 11.44
CA THR A 45 1.99 4.66 10.29
C THR A 45 1.96 5.65 9.12
N PHE A 46 0.81 6.27 8.83
CA PHE A 46 0.72 7.31 7.80
C PHE A 46 1.60 8.53 8.14
N ARG A 47 1.59 8.99 9.40
CA ARG A 47 2.42 10.11 9.87
C ARG A 47 3.91 9.83 9.65
N LEU A 48 4.37 8.62 9.95
CA LEU A 48 5.75 8.19 9.75
C LEU A 48 6.08 8.03 8.26
N CYS A 49 5.24 7.33 7.49
CA CYS A 49 5.47 7.09 6.07
C CYS A 49 5.58 8.38 5.27
N ARG A 50 4.81 9.42 5.61
CA ARG A 50 4.90 10.74 4.96
C ARG A 50 6.27 11.40 5.08
N GLY A 51 7.05 11.11 6.13
CA GLY A 51 8.37 11.69 6.35
C GLY A 51 9.56 10.76 6.09
N LEU A 52 9.32 9.44 6.02
CA LEU A 52 10.39 8.43 6.01
C LEU A 52 10.39 7.53 4.77
N VAL A 53 9.27 7.44 4.02
CA VAL A 53 9.16 6.57 2.84
C VAL A 53 9.37 7.38 1.57
N ASP A 54 10.28 6.92 0.71
CA ASP A 54 10.63 7.59 -0.55
C ASP A 54 9.57 7.38 -1.65
N GLY A 55 8.73 6.36 -1.52
CA GLY A 55 7.64 6.08 -2.45
C GLY A 55 6.98 4.73 -2.23
N VAL A 56 5.90 4.49 -2.98
CA VAL A 56 5.18 3.20 -2.98
C VAL A 56 5.11 2.69 -4.41
N VAL A 57 5.43 1.41 -4.61
CA VAL A 57 5.31 0.70 -5.88
C VAL A 57 4.08 -0.18 -5.84
N LEU A 58 3.31 -0.18 -6.93
CA LEU A 58 2.14 -1.04 -7.08
C LEU A 58 2.48 -2.31 -7.85
N VAL A 59 1.98 -3.44 -7.37
CA VAL A 59 2.19 -4.75 -8.00
C VAL A 59 0.86 -5.43 -8.30
N ASN A 60 0.83 -6.23 -9.37
CA ASN A 60 -0.33 -7.03 -9.72
C ASN A 60 -0.20 -8.47 -9.19
N ARG A 61 -1.27 -9.25 -9.33
CA ARG A 61 -1.30 -10.66 -8.88
C ARG A 61 -0.23 -11.51 -9.56
N ASP A 62 0.01 -11.30 -10.85
CA ASP A 62 1.00 -12.07 -11.61
C ASP A 62 2.42 -11.85 -11.06
N ALA A 63 2.78 -10.62 -10.70
CA ALA A 63 4.06 -10.30 -10.08
C ALA A 63 4.21 -10.95 -8.69
N ILE A 64 3.13 -10.98 -7.90
CA ILE A 64 3.12 -11.66 -6.60
C ILE A 64 3.34 -13.17 -6.78
N CYS A 65 2.59 -13.81 -7.68
CA CYS A 65 2.73 -15.23 -7.99
C CYS A 65 4.14 -15.57 -8.50
N ALA A 66 4.70 -14.74 -9.39
CA ALA A 66 6.03 -14.94 -9.95
C ALA A 66 7.15 -14.81 -8.90
N SER A 67 6.92 -14.08 -7.80
CA SER A 67 7.92 -13.86 -6.74
C SER A 67 7.98 -14.99 -5.70
N ILE A 68 6.95 -15.85 -5.63
CA ILE A 68 6.88 -16.99 -4.70
C ILE A 68 7.47 -18.28 -5.32
N LYS A 69 7.54 -18.32 -6.66
CA LYS A 69 8.04 -19.46 -7.43
C LYS A 69 9.57 -19.60 -7.33
#